data_AF-A0A4Z0QI58-F1
#
_entry.id   AF-A0A4Z0QI58-F1
#
_cell.length_a   1.000
_cell.length_b   1.000
_cell.length_c   1.000
_cell.angle_alpha   90.00
_cell.angle_beta   90.00
_cell.angle_gamma   90.00
#
_symmetry.space_group_name_H-M   'P 1'
#
loop_
_entity.id
_entity.type
_entity.pdbx_description
1 polymer ?
#
loop_
_entity_poly.entity_id
_entity_poly.type
_entity_poly.pdbx_seq_one_letter_code
_entity_poly.pdbx_strand_id
1 'polypeptide(L)'
;MPTSLRFLRGGAYTSDLTTICSAIRANGSAVNVSHCTITHPLVAGNIQLLINLAYQPNGSMPLATASLYVLGFINGTGTYTFALAPFPGGPIPGAVPLVGIDGSYASLGYAVGFGGLQITDANLQASIQTVQAYAGGAYTPAFLTSLTRLIIASSESLRLHQVGIDVNSVLGTAVAYAPDWNAVHAWGGHTLGF
;
A
#
# COMPACT_ATOMS: atom_id res chain seq x y z
N MET A 1 -0.59 -4.92 -17.09
CA MET A 1 -0.43 -6.29 -16.55
C MET A 1 -1.05 -6.31 -15.16
N PRO A 2 -1.76 -7.37 -14.76
CA PRO A 2 -2.26 -7.46 -13.39
C PRO A 2 -1.08 -7.52 -12.42
N THR A 3 -1.05 -6.58 -11.47
CA THR A 3 -0.07 -6.59 -10.38
C THR A 3 -0.62 -7.40 -9.21
N SER A 4 0.20 -8.27 -8.62
CA SER A 4 -0.17 -9.09 -7.47
C SER A 4 0.94 -9.03 -6.45
N LEU A 5 0.59 -9.04 -5.17
CA LEU A 5 1.52 -9.07 -4.05
C LEU A 5 1.08 -10.16 -3.08
N ARG A 6 1.85 -11.25 -3.05
CA ARG A 6 1.58 -12.40 -2.19
C ARG A 6 2.37 -12.26 -0.90
N PHE A 7 1.68 -12.14 0.22
CA PHE A 7 2.27 -12.26 1.56
C PHE A 7 2.56 -13.73 1.85
N LEU A 8 3.55 -14.25 1.14
CA LEU A 8 3.98 -15.63 1.19
C LEU A 8 5.50 -15.69 1.31
N ARG A 9 5.96 -16.46 2.29
CA ARG A 9 7.38 -16.75 2.51
C ARG A 9 8.01 -17.45 1.29
N GLY A 10 9.33 -17.38 1.19
CA GLY A 10 10.09 -18.13 0.16
C GLY A 10 10.35 -17.32 -1.11
N GLY A 11 10.33 -15.98 -1.00
CA GLY A 11 10.71 -15.08 -2.09
C GLY A 11 9.57 -14.72 -3.04
N ALA A 12 8.36 -15.26 -2.85
CA ALA A 12 7.19 -14.88 -3.65
C ALA A 12 6.89 -13.38 -3.50
N TYR A 13 6.87 -12.87 -2.26
CA TYR A 13 6.65 -11.46 -1.97
C TYR A 13 7.68 -10.54 -2.63
N THR A 14 8.98 -10.82 -2.50
CA THR A 14 10.03 -9.99 -3.11
C THR A 14 10.06 -10.11 -4.64
N SER A 15 9.77 -11.29 -5.19
CA SER A 15 9.61 -11.46 -6.65
C SER A 15 8.43 -10.64 -7.19
N ASP A 16 7.34 -10.57 -6.44
CA ASP A 16 6.18 -9.75 -6.78
C ASP A 16 6.55 -8.26 -6.76
N LEU A 17 7.27 -7.79 -5.72
CA LEU A 17 7.80 -6.42 -5.67
C LEU A 17 8.69 -6.09 -6.87
N THR A 18 9.65 -6.95 -7.22
CA THR A 18 10.53 -6.77 -8.39
C THR A 18 9.73 -6.65 -9.69
N THR A 19 8.68 -7.46 -9.83
CA THR A 19 7.79 -7.42 -11.00
C THR A 19 7.03 -6.10 -11.07
N ILE A 20 6.48 -5.64 -9.94
CA ILE A 20 5.74 -4.37 -9.86
C ILE A 20 6.68 -3.19 -10.11
N CYS A 21 7.88 -3.18 -9.53
CA CYS A 21 8.87 -2.12 -9.78
C CYS A 21 9.32 -2.07 -11.24
N SER A 22 9.46 -3.22 -11.90
CA SER A 22 9.73 -3.27 -13.34
C SER A 22 8.59 -2.63 -14.15
N ALA A 23 7.34 -2.88 -13.77
CA ALA A 23 6.17 -2.23 -14.38
C ALA A 23 6.14 -0.72 -14.11
N ILE A 24 6.52 -0.27 -12.91
CA ILE A 24 6.64 1.16 -12.56
C ILE A 24 7.69 1.84 -13.44
N ARG A 25 8.88 1.24 -13.58
CA ARG A 25 9.94 1.78 -14.46
C ARG A 25 9.48 1.89 -15.91
N ALA A 26 8.75 0.88 -16.40
CA ALA A 26 8.21 0.90 -17.75
C ALA A 26 7.09 1.94 -17.94
N ASN A 27 6.31 2.23 -16.89
CA ASN A 27 5.25 3.23 -16.91
C ASN A 27 5.78 4.68 -16.95
N GLY A 28 6.88 4.96 -16.24
CA GLY A 28 7.43 6.31 -16.12
C GLY A 28 6.51 7.24 -15.34
N SER A 29 6.52 8.54 -15.67
CA SER A 29 5.84 9.58 -14.88
C SER A 29 4.34 9.75 -15.18
N ALA A 30 3.77 8.96 -16.09
CA ALA A 30 2.35 9.02 -16.41
C ALA A 30 1.51 8.46 -15.26
N VAL A 31 0.40 9.14 -14.94
CA VAL A 31 -0.57 8.63 -13.97
C VAL A 31 -1.16 7.32 -14.48
N ASN A 32 -1.07 6.28 -13.64
CA ASN A 32 -1.55 4.95 -13.96
C ASN A 32 -2.07 4.29 -12.69
N VAL A 33 -3.38 4.29 -12.51
CA VAL A 33 -4.04 3.65 -11.38
C VAL A 33 -4.12 2.14 -11.63
N SER A 34 -3.17 1.40 -11.07
CA SER A 34 -3.12 -0.06 -11.16
C SER A 34 -3.83 -0.72 -10.01
N HIS A 35 -4.41 -1.88 -10.27
CA HIS A 35 -5.04 -2.73 -9.26
C HIS A 35 -4.03 -3.78 -8.81
N CYS A 36 -3.54 -3.65 -7.59
CA CYS A 36 -2.61 -4.60 -6.97
C CYS A 36 -3.38 -5.58 -6.08
N THR A 37 -3.54 -6.82 -6.53
CA THR A 37 -4.20 -7.86 -5.74
C THR A 37 -3.30 -8.30 -4.59
N ILE A 38 -3.81 -8.22 -3.36
CA ILE A 38 -3.11 -8.64 -2.14
C ILE A 38 -3.69 -9.96 -1.65
N THR A 39 -2.82 -10.95 -1.42
CA THR A 39 -3.24 -12.28 -0.96
C THR A 39 -2.37 -12.75 0.20
N HIS A 40 -2.94 -13.58 1.07
CA HIS A 40 -2.24 -14.26 2.15
C HIS A 40 -2.72 -15.72 2.21
N PRO A 41 -1.84 -16.72 2.38
CA PRO A 41 -2.19 -18.14 2.27
C PRO A 41 -3.24 -18.61 3.28
N LEU A 42 -3.35 -17.93 4.43
CA LEU A 42 -4.31 -18.23 5.50
C LEU A 42 -5.61 -17.42 5.44
N VAL A 43 -5.82 -16.60 4.40
CA VAL A 43 -7.05 -15.81 4.23
C VAL A 43 -7.83 -16.35 3.03
N ALA A 44 -9.10 -16.68 3.24
CA ALA A 44 -10.01 -16.99 2.15
C ALA A 44 -10.39 -15.69 1.41
N GLY A 45 -9.84 -15.51 0.21
CA GLY A 45 -10.11 -14.35 -0.65
C GLY A 45 -8.94 -13.37 -0.75
N ASN A 46 -9.23 -12.17 -1.23
CA ASN A 46 -8.24 -11.12 -1.48
C ASN A 46 -8.88 -9.74 -1.40
N ILE A 47 -8.02 -8.73 -1.36
CA ILE A 47 -8.38 -7.33 -1.62
C ILE A 47 -7.51 -6.83 -2.78
N GLN A 48 -7.91 -5.74 -3.41
CA GLN A 48 -7.03 -5.03 -4.34
C GLN A 48 -6.72 -3.65 -3.80
N LEU A 49 -5.47 -3.24 -3.80
CA LEU A 49 -5.08 -1.86 -3.55
C LEU A 49 -5.01 -1.11 -4.88
N LEU A 50 -5.54 0.10 -4.91
CA LEU A 50 -5.41 1.01 -6.04
C LEU A 50 -4.09 1.76 -5.86
N ILE A 51 -3.10 1.53 -6.72
CA ILE A 51 -1.76 2.15 -6.60
C ILE A 51 -1.47 2.95 -7.86
N ASN A 52 -1.10 4.21 -7.71
CA ASN A 52 -0.62 5.01 -8.84
C ASN A 52 0.83 4.63 -9.20
N LEU A 53 1.06 4.02 -10.35
CA LEU A 53 2.40 3.59 -10.79
C LEU A 53 3.24 4.71 -11.41
N ALA A 54 2.78 5.97 -11.36
CA ALA A 54 3.56 7.11 -11.82
C ALA A 54 4.85 7.24 -10.99
N TYR A 55 5.98 7.38 -11.67
CA TYR A 55 7.29 7.50 -11.03
C TYR A 55 8.27 8.30 -11.90
N GLN A 56 9.01 9.20 -11.27
CA GLN A 56 10.04 10.01 -11.91
C GLN A 56 11.41 9.68 -11.30
N PRO A 57 12.26 8.86 -11.95
CA PRO A 57 13.57 8.51 -11.42
C PRO A 57 14.59 9.67 -11.46
N ASN A 58 14.39 10.67 -12.32
CA ASN A 58 15.30 11.79 -12.43
C ASN A 58 15.05 12.78 -11.28
N GLY A 59 15.97 12.81 -10.31
CA GLY A 59 15.92 13.72 -9.15
C GLY A 59 16.01 15.21 -9.48
N SER A 60 16.29 15.59 -10.73
CA SER A 60 16.24 16.98 -11.20
C SER A 60 14.88 17.38 -11.78
N MET A 61 13.95 16.44 -11.95
CA MET A 61 12.60 16.70 -12.45
C MET A 61 11.58 16.75 -11.31
N PRO A 62 10.44 17.45 -11.50
CA PRO A 62 9.35 17.42 -10.53
C PRO A 62 8.86 15.99 -10.27
N LEU A 63 8.43 15.75 -9.04
CA LEU A 63 7.81 14.49 -8.65
C LEU A 63 6.56 14.20 -9.48
N ALA A 64 6.38 12.92 -9.83
CA ALA A 64 5.12 12.48 -10.40
C ALA A 64 4.00 12.69 -9.38
N THR A 65 2.85 13.22 -9.84
CA THR A 65 1.69 13.45 -8.98
C THR A 65 1.27 12.15 -8.30
N ALA A 66 1.15 12.16 -6.96
CA ALA A 66 0.79 11.00 -6.15
C ALA A 66 1.64 9.74 -6.47
N SER A 67 2.94 9.91 -6.70
CA SER A 67 3.89 8.86 -7.07
C SER A 67 3.84 7.67 -6.12
N LEU A 68 3.41 6.50 -6.61
CA LEU A 68 3.31 5.25 -5.85
C LEU A 68 2.32 5.30 -4.68
N TYR A 69 1.40 6.26 -4.63
CA TYR A 69 0.42 6.37 -3.54
C TYR A 69 -0.61 5.24 -3.68
N VAL A 70 -1.00 4.67 -2.54
CA VAL A 70 -2.26 3.91 -2.44
C VAL A 70 -3.38 4.93 -2.47
N LEU A 71 -4.27 4.82 -3.45
CA LEU A 71 -5.39 5.72 -3.69
C LEU A 71 -6.70 5.19 -3.10
N GLY A 72 -6.71 3.94 -2.61
CA GLY A 72 -7.88 3.26 -2.12
C GLY A 72 -7.76 1.75 -2.22
N PHE A 73 -8.89 1.05 -2.12
CA PHE A 73 -8.96 -0.39 -2.22
C PHE A 73 -10.28 -0.88 -2.84
N ILE A 74 -10.27 -2.12 -3.31
CA ILE A 74 -11.44 -2.86 -3.77
C ILE A 74 -11.55 -4.12 -2.91
N ASN A 75 -12.76 -4.41 -2.45
CA ASN A 75 -13.09 -5.66 -1.77
C ASN A 75 -14.42 -6.23 -2.32
N GLY A 76 -14.95 -7.27 -1.67
CA GLY A 76 -16.21 -7.90 -2.10
C GLY A 76 -17.46 -7.03 -1.96
N THR A 77 -17.37 -5.88 -1.29
CA THR A 77 -18.50 -4.97 -1.05
C THR A 77 -18.51 -3.76 -1.99
N GLY A 78 -17.36 -3.40 -2.56
CA GLY A 78 -17.25 -2.25 -3.45
C GLY A 78 -15.83 -1.72 -3.63
N THR A 79 -15.74 -0.57 -4.28
CA THR A 79 -14.52 0.21 -4.48
C THR A 79 -14.56 1.44 -3.58
N TYR A 80 -13.51 1.61 -2.79
CA TYR A 80 -13.37 2.74 -1.86
C TYR A 80 -12.10 3.52 -2.16
N THR A 81 -12.21 4.82 -2.32
CA THR A 81 -11.08 5.70 -2.66
C THR A 81 -10.82 6.69 -1.54
N PHE A 82 -9.56 6.98 -1.26
CA PHE A 82 -9.22 8.10 -0.38
C PHE A 82 -9.72 9.42 -0.95
N ALA A 83 -10.07 10.35 -0.07
CA ALA A 83 -10.60 11.67 -0.39
C ALA A 83 -9.48 12.61 -0.89
N LEU A 84 -8.98 12.33 -2.09
CA LEU A 84 -7.97 13.13 -2.78
C LEU A 84 -8.62 14.13 -3.74
N ALA A 85 -8.16 15.38 -3.71
CA ALA A 85 -8.63 16.44 -4.59
C ALA A 85 -7.45 17.18 -5.25
N PRO A 86 -7.25 17.05 -6.58
CA PRO A 86 -7.93 16.13 -7.50
C PRO A 86 -7.49 14.67 -7.31
N PHE A 87 -8.37 13.71 -7.64
CA PHE A 87 -8.00 12.30 -7.68
C PHE A 87 -7.08 12.02 -8.89
N PRO A 88 -5.92 11.36 -8.72
CA PRO A 88 -5.01 11.06 -9.83
C PRO A 88 -5.68 10.22 -10.91
N GLY A 89 -5.71 10.72 -12.15
CA GLY A 89 -6.34 10.03 -13.28
C GLY A 89 -7.85 10.25 -13.40
N GLY A 90 -8.43 11.08 -12.52
CA GLY A 90 -9.86 11.40 -12.50
C GLY A 90 -10.69 10.44 -11.64
N PRO A 91 -11.95 10.80 -11.32
CA PRO A 91 -12.80 9.98 -10.46
C PRO A 91 -13.00 8.57 -11.02
N ILE A 92 -12.96 7.56 -10.13
CA ILE A 92 -13.27 6.17 -10.49
C ILE A 92 -14.79 5.99 -10.45
N PRO A 93 -15.46 5.63 -11.56
CA PRO A 93 -16.90 5.44 -11.58
C PRO A 93 -17.38 4.40 -10.56
N GLY A 94 -18.39 4.75 -9.77
CA GLY A 94 -18.96 3.87 -8.75
C GLY A 94 -18.12 3.71 -7.47
N ALA A 95 -16.93 4.35 -7.40
CA ALA A 95 -16.15 4.34 -6.17
C ALA A 95 -16.77 5.24 -5.09
N VAL A 96 -16.73 4.77 -3.85
CA VAL A 96 -17.19 5.51 -2.67
C VAL A 96 -15.99 6.21 -2.03
N PRO A 97 -15.97 7.55 -1.93
CA PRO A 97 -14.89 8.25 -1.26
C PRO A 97 -14.93 8.01 0.25
N LEU A 98 -13.79 7.71 0.84
CA LEU A 98 -13.57 7.65 2.28
C LEU A 98 -13.49 9.08 2.82
N VAL A 99 -14.65 9.70 3.04
CA VAL A 99 -14.78 11.08 3.55
C VAL A 99 -13.91 11.27 4.80
N GLY A 100 -13.08 12.31 4.80
CA GLY A 100 -12.19 12.64 5.92
C GLY A 100 -10.88 11.87 5.97
N ILE A 101 -10.67 10.89 5.06
CA ILE A 101 -9.43 10.11 4.98
C ILE A 101 -8.81 10.28 3.59
N ASP A 102 -7.70 11.00 3.53
CA ASP A 102 -6.96 11.31 2.30
C ASP A 102 -5.82 10.31 2.00
N GLY A 103 -5.65 9.29 2.84
CA GLY A 103 -4.60 8.28 2.70
C GLY A 103 -3.23 8.72 3.25
N SER A 104 -3.11 9.95 3.76
CA SER A 104 -1.94 10.35 4.54
C SER A 104 -1.89 9.59 5.86
N TYR A 105 -0.67 9.35 6.38
CA TYR A 105 -0.53 8.72 7.70
C TYR A 105 -1.22 9.52 8.80
N ALA A 106 -1.29 10.85 8.69
CA ALA A 106 -2.03 11.69 9.62
C ALA A 106 -3.54 11.37 9.64
N SER A 107 -4.19 11.25 8.47
CA SER A 107 -5.61 10.90 8.41
C SER A 107 -5.89 9.45 8.82
N LEU A 108 -4.89 8.56 8.71
CA LEU A 108 -4.94 7.20 9.23
C LEU A 108 -4.64 7.09 10.74
N GLY A 109 -4.42 8.22 11.44
CA GLY A 109 -4.20 8.26 12.89
C GLY A 109 -2.73 8.25 13.34
N TYR A 110 -1.79 8.40 12.41
CA TYR A 110 -0.34 8.39 12.64
C TYR A 110 0.28 9.72 12.20
N ALA A 111 -0.07 10.83 12.85
CA ALA A 111 0.38 12.17 12.44
C ALA A 111 1.84 12.50 12.78
N VAL A 112 2.39 11.89 13.83
CA VAL A 112 3.71 12.23 14.39
C VAL A 112 4.61 11.01 14.62
N GLY A 113 4.28 9.88 13.98
CA GLY A 113 4.98 8.63 14.17
C GLY A 113 4.05 7.42 14.16
N PHE A 114 4.63 6.23 14.01
CA PHE A 114 3.89 4.98 14.00
C PHE A 114 3.49 4.47 15.39
N GLY A 115 3.97 5.09 16.46
CA GLY A 115 3.44 4.87 17.82
C GLY A 115 3.45 3.41 18.29
N GLY A 116 4.47 2.64 17.92
CA GLY A 116 4.56 1.21 18.26
C GLY A 116 3.78 0.29 17.31
N LEU A 117 3.36 0.77 16.13
CA LEU A 117 2.87 -0.09 15.05
C LEU A 117 3.88 -1.22 14.82
N GLN A 118 3.36 -2.43 14.75
CA GLN A 118 4.12 -3.62 14.36
C GLN A 118 3.48 -4.24 13.13
N ILE A 119 4.30 -4.84 12.28
CA ILE A 119 3.93 -5.69 11.17
C ILE A 119 4.39 -7.11 11.52
N THR A 120 3.46 -8.04 11.47
CA THR A 120 3.66 -9.48 11.69
C THR A 120 2.85 -10.23 10.65
N ASP A 121 3.19 -11.48 10.35
CA ASP A 121 2.39 -12.32 9.45
C ASP A 121 0.90 -12.36 9.88
N ALA A 122 0.68 -12.63 11.18
CA ALA A 122 -0.66 -12.71 11.76
C ALA A 122 -1.46 -11.40 11.64
N ASN A 123 -0.82 -10.23 11.76
CA ASN A 123 -1.54 -8.97 11.66
C ASN A 123 -1.74 -8.51 10.20
N LEU A 124 -0.92 -8.97 9.26
CA LEU A 124 -1.19 -8.81 7.82
C LEU A 124 -2.39 -9.67 7.41
N GLN A 125 -2.46 -10.91 7.88
CA GLN A 125 -3.64 -11.77 7.74
C GLN A 125 -4.91 -11.07 8.26
N ALA A 126 -4.88 -10.60 9.51
CA ALA A 126 -6.01 -9.89 10.12
C ALA A 126 -6.35 -8.58 9.39
N SER A 127 -5.36 -7.89 8.82
CA SER A 127 -5.56 -6.64 8.09
C SER A 127 -6.29 -6.85 6.77
N ILE A 128 -5.96 -7.92 6.03
CA ILE A 128 -6.69 -8.30 4.82
C ILE A 128 -8.15 -8.61 5.20
N GLN A 129 -8.39 -9.43 6.23
CA GLN A 129 -9.74 -9.79 6.66
C GLN A 129 -10.56 -8.55 7.09
N THR A 130 -9.93 -7.63 7.83
CA THR A 130 -10.56 -6.38 8.29
C THR A 130 -10.98 -5.50 7.11
N VAL A 131 -10.08 -5.31 6.12
CA VAL A 131 -10.38 -4.51 4.93
C VAL A 131 -11.36 -5.24 4.01
N GLN A 132 -11.29 -6.56 3.91
CA GLN A 132 -12.21 -7.37 3.12
C GLN A 132 -13.66 -7.26 3.63
N ALA A 133 -13.84 -7.18 4.95
CA ALA A 133 -15.15 -7.07 5.60
C ALA A 133 -15.72 -5.65 5.62
N TYR A 134 -14.93 -4.62 5.28
CA TYR A 134 -15.41 -3.24 5.29
C TYR A 134 -16.51 -3.03 4.23
N ALA A 135 -17.70 -2.64 4.66
CA ALA A 135 -18.88 -2.46 3.82
C ALA A 135 -19.42 -1.02 3.86
N GLY A 136 -18.55 -0.04 4.13
CA GLY A 136 -18.95 1.33 4.47
C GLY A 136 -19.25 1.51 5.96
N GLY A 137 -19.33 2.77 6.40
CA GLY A 137 -19.59 3.14 7.79
C GLY A 137 -18.38 3.77 8.49
N ALA A 138 -18.47 3.89 9.81
CA ALA A 138 -17.47 4.56 10.63
C ALA A 138 -16.09 3.86 10.58
N TYR A 139 -15.03 4.65 10.55
CA TYR A 139 -13.66 4.13 10.55
C TYR A 139 -13.26 3.74 11.96
N THR A 140 -13.14 2.45 12.22
CA THR A 140 -12.62 1.96 13.49
C THR A 140 -11.09 2.10 13.52
N PRO A 141 -10.47 2.23 14.71
CA PRO A 141 -9.01 2.25 14.83
C PRO A 141 -8.36 0.99 14.23
N ALA A 142 -9.01 -0.17 14.34
CA ALA A 142 -8.53 -1.41 13.75
C ALA A 142 -8.48 -1.33 12.22
N PHE A 143 -9.54 -0.81 11.58
CA PHE A 143 -9.58 -0.63 10.12
C PHE A 143 -8.50 0.32 9.62
N LEU A 144 -8.33 1.48 10.28
CA LEU A 144 -7.28 2.44 9.91
C LEU A 144 -5.87 1.85 10.08
N THR A 145 -5.63 1.15 11.20
CA THR A 145 -4.37 0.43 11.44
C THR A 145 -4.11 -0.62 10.37
N SER A 146 -5.15 -1.36 9.95
CA SER A 146 -5.05 -2.36 8.89
C SER A 146 -4.69 -1.76 7.54
N LEU A 147 -5.30 -0.62 7.17
CA LEU A 147 -4.91 0.12 5.97
C LEU A 147 -3.45 0.57 6.05
N THR A 148 -3.02 1.13 7.18
CA THR A 148 -1.62 1.56 7.38
C THR A 148 -0.64 0.41 7.18
N ARG A 149 -0.90 -0.76 7.79
CA ARG A 149 -0.04 -1.95 7.62
C ARG A 149 0.04 -2.39 6.16
N LEU A 150 -1.09 -2.40 5.46
CA LEU A 150 -1.16 -2.79 4.06
C LEU A 150 -0.45 -1.80 3.14
N ILE A 151 -0.53 -0.49 3.42
CA ILE A 151 0.21 0.55 2.70
C ILE A 151 1.72 0.34 2.86
N ILE A 152 2.19 0.10 4.09
CA ILE A 152 3.62 -0.15 4.36
C ILE A 152 4.10 -1.44 3.69
N ALA A 153 3.33 -2.52 3.83
CA ALA A 153 3.61 -3.81 3.20
C ALA A 153 3.34 -3.84 1.69
N SER A 154 3.03 -2.70 1.06
CA SER A 154 2.88 -2.62 -0.39
C SER A 154 3.64 -1.41 -0.94
N SER A 155 3.04 -0.23 -0.89
CA SER A 155 3.60 1.02 -1.40
C SER A 155 4.97 1.35 -0.81
N GLU A 156 5.14 1.29 0.51
CA GLU A 156 6.46 1.61 1.10
C GLU A 156 7.52 0.56 0.78
N SER A 157 7.13 -0.70 0.63
CA SER A 157 8.02 -1.77 0.19
C SER A 157 8.46 -1.62 -1.28
N LEU A 158 7.65 -1.00 -2.13
CA LEU A 158 8.03 -0.63 -3.51
C LEU A 158 8.99 0.56 -3.54
N ARG A 159 8.87 1.47 -2.57
CA ARG A 159 9.68 2.69 -2.46
C ARG A 159 11.04 2.44 -1.82
N LEU A 160 11.08 1.60 -0.79
CA LEU A 160 12.22 1.43 0.10
C LEU A 160 12.60 -0.05 0.17
N HIS A 161 13.79 -0.39 -0.32
CA HIS A 161 14.28 -1.77 -0.37
C HIS A 161 14.24 -2.44 1.01
N GLN A 162 14.73 -1.72 2.03
CA GLN A 162 14.80 -2.25 3.39
C GLN A 162 13.42 -2.58 3.96
N VAL A 163 12.40 -1.75 3.70
CA VAL A 163 11.02 -2.03 4.14
C VAL A 163 10.51 -3.33 3.51
N GLY A 164 10.77 -3.55 2.22
CA GLY A 164 10.40 -4.81 1.57
C GLY A 164 11.14 -6.02 2.12
N ILE A 165 12.43 -5.89 2.46
CA ILE A 165 13.22 -6.95 3.10
C ILE A 165 12.67 -7.27 4.50
N ASP A 166 12.38 -6.25 5.31
CA ASP A 166 11.90 -6.41 6.68
C ASP A 166 10.50 -7.01 6.71
N VAL A 167 9.60 -6.57 5.82
CA VAL A 167 8.27 -7.18 5.66
C VAL A 167 8.41 -8.65 5.23
N ASN A 168 9.27 -8.95 4.25
CA ASN A 168 9.51 -10.34 3.84
C ASN A 168 10.02 -11.22 4.99
N SER A 169 10.82 -10.65 5.90
CA SER A 169 11.41 -11.37 7.02
C SER A 169 10.37 -11.88 8.03
N VAL A 170 9.22 -11.21 8.14
CA VAL A 170 8.17 -11.61 9.09
C VAL A 170 7.20 -12.65 8.52
N LEU A 171 7.10 -12.76 7.19
CA LEU A 171 6.11 -13.63 6.52
C LEU A 171 6.32 -15.11 6.87
N GLY A 172 5.24 -15.77 7.32
CA GLY A 172 5.24 -17.15 7.80
C GLY A 172 6.08 -17.37 9.07
N THR A 173 6.29 -16.33 9.88
CA THR A 173 7.05 -16.41 11.14
C THR A 173 6.31 -15.72 12.30
N ALA A 174 6.80 -15.89 13.52
CA ALA A 174 6.33 -15.17 14.71
C ALA A 174 7.07 -13.84 14.97
N VAL A 175 7.99 -13.45 14.07
CA VAL A 175 8.80 -12.23 14.21
C VAL A 175 7.94 -10.99 13.93
N ALA A 176 8.31 -9.87 14.54
CA ALA A 176 7.71 -8.58 14.31
C ALA A 176 8.71 -7.59 13.70
N TYR A 177 8.19 -6.77 12.79
CA TYR A 177 8.88 -5.64 12.20
C TYR A 177 8.20 -4.34 12.63
N ALA A 178 8.98 -3.42 13.19
CA ALA A 178 8.55 -2.05 13.46
C ALA A 178 8.99 -1.14 12.31
N PRO A 179 8.06 -0.55 11.54
CA PRO A 179 8.42 0.39 10.49
C PRO A 179 9.04 1.67 11.06
N ASP A 180 10.09 2.15 10.38
CA ASP A 180 10.74 3.42 10.72
C ASP A 180 10.01 4.59 10.04
N TRP A 181 9.39 5.42 10.86
CA TRP A 181 8.70 6.64 10.44
C TRP A 181 9.59 7.58 9.64
N ASN A 182 10.83 7.77 10.07
CA ASN A 182 11.75 8.72 9.46
C ASN A 182 12.16 8.25 8.07
N ALA A 183 12.45 6.95 7.93
CA ALA A 183 12.77 6.36 6.63
C ALA A 183 11.61 6.52 5.63
N VAL A 184 10.38 6.25 6.06
CA VAL A 184 9.18 6.41 5.23
C VAL A 184 8.96 7.88 4.83
N HIS A 185 9.09 8.82 5.76
CA HIS A 185 8.95 10.25 5.47
C HIS A 185 10.06 10.81 4.59
N ALA A 186 11.26 10.23 4.65
CA ALA A 186 12.43 10.71 3.94
C ALA A 186 12.57 10.15 2.50
N TRP A 187 11.64 9.32 2.02
CA TRP A 187 11.74 8.66 0.70
C TRP A 187 12.06 9.63 -0.45
N GLY A 188 11.53 10.85 -0.41
CA GLY A 188 11.88 11.91 -1.36
C GLY A 188 11.40 11.70 -2.80
N GLY A 189 10.83 10.54 -3.13
CA GLY A 189 10.04 10.31 -4.35
C GLY A 189 10.78 9.86 -5.61
N HIS A 190 12.11 9.66 -5.53
CA HIS A 190 12.98 9.37 -6.68
C HIS A 190 13.73 8.05 -6.60
N THR A 191 13.34 7.16 -5.68
CA THR A 191 13.94 5.82 -5.54
C THR A 191 12.88 4.72 -5.58
N LEU A 192 13.29 3.53 -5.99
CA LEU A 192 12.50 2.29 -5.90
C LEU A 192 13.28 1.25 -5.11
N GLY A 193 12.57 0.42 -4.37
CA GLY A 193 13.14 -0.61 -3.53
C GLY A 193 13.58 -1.88 -4.27
N PHE A 194 13.00 -2.21 -5.43
CA PHE A 194 13.27 -3.45 -6.17
C PHE A 194 13.33 -3.17 -7.67
#